data_AF-A0A7C1IZ44-F1
#
_entry.id   AF-A0A7C1IZ44-F1
#
_cell.length_a   1.000
_cell.length_b   1.000
_cell.length_c   1.000
_cell.angle_alpha   90.00
_cell.angle_beta   90.00
_cell.angle_gamma   90.00
#
_symmetry.space_group_name_H-M   'P 1'
#
loop_
_entity.id
_entity.type
_entity.pdbx_description
1 polymer ?
#
loop_
_entity_poly.entity_id
_entity_poly.type
_entity_poly.pdbx_seq_one_letter_code
_entity_poly.pdbx_strand_id
1 'polypeptide(L)' 'MMIDKVAAIAARYEELNRLLADPEVIANPTRLRELAQEQADIAEIAETYRRYNEVLKEIEDTEQLLSGAVEE' A
#
# COMPACT_ATOMS: atom_id res chain seq x y z
N MET A 1 0.55 -1.04 -17.83
CA MET A 1 1.60 0.00 -17.69
C MET A 1 2.46 -0.29 -16.47
N MET A 2 3.58 0.42 -16.27
CA MET A 2 4.50 0.18 -15.14
C MET A 2 3.83 0.39 -13.77
N ILE A 3 2.92 1.36 -13.67
CA ILE A 3 2.17 1.65 -12.45
C ILE A 3 1.24 0.49 -12.06
N ASP A 4 0.58 -0.18 -13.01
CA ASP A 4 -0.28 -1.33 -12.72
C ASP A 4 0.48 -2.48 -12.05
N LYS A 5 1.78 -2.65 -12.39
CA LYS A 5 2.64 -3.64 -11.73
C LYS A 5 2.95 -3.26 -10.28
N VAL A 6 3.23 -1.97 -10.04
CA VAL A 6 3.48 -1.45 -8.69
C VAL A 6 2.20 -1.55 -7.84
N ALA A 7 1.04 -1.27 -8.42
CA ALA A 7 -0.26 -1.45 -7.76
C ALA A 7 -0.50 -2.91 -7.36
N ALA A 8 -0.15 -3.87 -8.21
CA ALA A 8 -0.23 -5.29 -7.88
C ALA A 8 0.71 -5.69 -6.73
N ILE A 9 1.93 -5.12 -6.68
CA ILE A 9 2.87 -5.32 -5.58
C ILE A 9 2.30 -4.76 -4.27
N ALA A 10 1.72 -3.55 -4.29
CA ALA A 10 1.09 -2.97 -3.12
C ALA A 10 -0.12 -3.79 -2.63
N ALA A 11 -0.94 -4.31 -3.55
CA ALA A 11 -2.05 -5.21 -3.21
C ALA A 11 -1.56 -6.51 -2.56
N ARG A 12 -0.44 -7.07 -3.03
CA ARG A 12 0.21 -8.23 -2.43
C ARG A 12 0.74 -7.93 -1.03
N TYR A 13 1.37 -6.77 -0.83
CA TYR A 13 1.84 -6.34 0.48
C TYR A 13 0.70 -6.28 1.51
N GLU A 14 -0.46 -5.72 1.12
CA GLU A 14 -1.66 -5.70 1.98
C GLU A 14 -2.22 -7.10 2.26
N GLU A 15 -2.16 -8.01 1.28
CA GLU A 15 -2.52 -9.42 1.49
C GLU A 15 -1.59 -10.10 2.50
N LEU A 16 -0.27 -9.89 2.38
CA LEU A 16 0.71 -10.44 3.31
C LEU A 16 0.48 -9.90 4.73
N ASN A 17 0.18 -8.61 4.89
CA ASN A 17 -0.17 -8.05 6.20
C ASN A 17 -1.39 -8.74 6.83
N ARG A 18 -2.43 -9.04 6.03
CA ARG A 18 -3.60 -9.81 6.51
C ARG A 18 -3.24 -11.23 6.90
N LEU A 19 -2.45 -11.92 6.07
CA LEU A 19 -2.01 -13.30 6.36
C LEU A 19 -1.12 -13.36 7.60
N LEU A 20 -0.23 -12.39 7.81
CA LEU A 20 0.63 -12.30 8.99
C LEU A 20 -0.16 -12.03 10.28
N ALA A 21 -1.38 -11.50 10.17
CA ALA A 21 -2.30 -11.32 11.30
C ALA A 21 -3.19 -12.56 11.56
N ASP A 22 -3.16 -13.56 10.69
CA ASP A 22 -3.96 -14.78 10.83
C ASP A 22 -3.40 -15.71 11.93
N PRO A 23 -4.19 -16.09 12.95
CA PRO A 23 -3.76 -17.02 13.99
C PRO A 23 -3.22 -18.37 13.47
N GLU A 24 -3.73 -18.87 12.35
CA GLU A 24 -3.26 -20.13 11.75
C GLU A 24 -1.84 -19.98 11.17
N VAL A 25 -1.51 -18.81 10.62
CA VAL A 25 -0.17 -18.47 10.15
C VAL A 25 0.77 -18.24 11.31
N ILE A 26 0.33 -17.49 12.34
CA ILE A 26 1.13 -17.21 13.54
C ILE A 26 1.51 -18.51 14.27
N ALA A 27 0.61 -19.49 14.30
CA ALA A 27 0.85 -20.81 14.89
C ALA A 27 1.85 -21.67 14.09
N ASN A 28 2.23 -21.28 12.87
CA ASN A 28 3.18 -22.00 12.01
C ASN A 28 4.46 -21.16 11.77
N PRO A 29 5.55 -21.38 12.54
CA PRO A 29 6.77 -20.57 12.47
C PRO A 29 7.44 -20.55 11.10
N THR A 30 7.40 -21.66 10.36
CA THR A 30 7.96 -21.73 9.01
C THR A 30 7.18 -20.84 8.06
N ARG A 31 5.85 -20.97 8.07
CA ARG A 31 4.97 -20.16 7.20
C ARG A 31 5.04 -18.67 7.54
N LEU A 32 5.07 -18.35 8.84
CA LEU A 32 5.23 -16.99 9.33
C LEU A 32 6.52 -16.35 8.82
N ARG A 33 7.65 -17.07 8.89
CA ARG A 33 8.95 -16.58 8.41
C ARG A 33 8.96 -16.34 6.90
N GLU A 34 8.39 -17.25 6.11
CA GLU A 34 8.31 -17.10 4.65
C GLU A 34 7.52 -15.85 4.26
N LEU A 35 6.33 -15.68 4.84
CA LEU A 35 5.47 -14.53 4.55
C LEU A 35 6.08 -13.22 5.04
N ALA A 36 6.75 -13.22 6.18
CA ALA A 36 7.43 -12.05 6.71
C ALA A 36 8.62 -11.63 5.82
N GLN A 37 9.36 -12.58 5.28
CA GLN A 37 10.44 -12.29 4.32
C GLN A 37 9.87 -11.70 3.03
N GLU A 38 8.83 -12.31 2.46
CA GLU A 38 8.18 -11.80 1.25
C GLU A 38 7.63 -10.38 1.46
N GLN A 39 7.04 -10.11 2.63
CA GLN A 39 6.50 -8.80 3.00
C GLN A 39 7.61 -7.74 3.10
N ALA A 40 8.74 -8.08 3.71
CA ALA A 40 9.89 -7.20 3.82
C ALA A 40 10.51 -6.89 2.45
N ASP A 41 10.59 -7.88 1.56
CA ASP A 41 11.19 -7.74 0.22
C ASP A 41 10.42 -6.73 -0.66
N ILE A 42 9.12 -6.53 -0.41
CA ILE A 42 8.27 -5.63 -1.20
C ILE A 42 7.80 -4.37 -0.44
N ALA A 43 8.20 -4.21 0.83
CA ALA A 43 7.71 -3.15 1.71
C ALA A 43 8.00 -1.75 1.14
N GLU A 44 9.25 -1.46 0.76
CA GLU A 44 9.65 -0.14 0.26
C GLU A 44 8.85 0.28 -0.98
N ILE A 45 8.60 -0.66 -1.89
CA ILE A 45 7.83 -0.42 -3.13
C ILE A 45 6.37 -0.10 -2.79
N ALA A 46 5.75 -0.89 -1.91
CA ALA A 46 4.37 -0.69 -1.49
C ALA A 46 4.19 0.64 -0.74
N GLU A 47 5.10 0.98 0.17
CA GLU A 47 5.07 2.23 0.93
C GLU A 47 5.26 3.45 0.02
N THR A 48 6.20 3.38 -0.93
CA THR A 48 6.42 4.44 -1.91
C THR A 48 5.18 4.64 -2.78
N TYR A 49 4.52 3.56 -3.21
CA TYR A 49 3.29 3.65 -3.98
C TYR A 49 2.12 4.23 -3.18
N ARG A 50 2.00 3.87 -1.90
CA ARG A 50 1.00 4.47 -1.00
C ARG A 50 1.22 5.97 -0.87
N ARG A 51 2.47 6.41 -0.64
CA ARG A 51 2.80 7.84 -0.56
C ARG A 51 2.53 8.58 -1.88
N TYR A 52 2.82 7.95 -3.02
CA TYR A 52 2.47 8.50 -4.32
C TYR A 52 0.98 8.79 -4.45
N ASN A 53 0.12 7.83 -4.08
CA ASN A 53 -1.34 8.02 -4.13
C ASN A 53 -1.83 9.07 -3.13
N GLU A 54 -1.24 9.14 -1.93
CA GLU A 54 -1.55 10.20 -0.96
C GLU A 54 -1.26 11.59 -1.53
N VAL A 55 -0.09 11.79 -2.15
CA VAL A 55 0.28 13.07 -2.76
C VAL A 55 -0.66 13.43 -3.91
N LEU A 56 -1.05 12.46 -4.75
CA LEU A 56 -2.04 12.73 -5.80
C LEU A 56 -3.37 13.20 -5.22
N LYS A 57 -3.83 12.56 -4.14
CA LYS A 57 -5.06 12.96 -3.46
C LYS A 57 -4.90 14.35 -2.81
N GLU A 58 -3.77 14.63 -2.15
CA GLU A 58 -3.48 15.94 -1.58
C GLU A 58 -3.53 17.05 -2.65
N ILE A 59 -3.01 16.78 -3.85
CA ILE A 59 -3.10 17.69 -5.00
C ILE A 59 -4.56 17.90 -5.41
N GLU A 60 -5.31 16.82 -5.64
CA GLU A 60 -6.72 16.89 -6.04
C GLU A 60 -7.57 17.65 -5.01
N ASP A 61 -7.44 17.32 -3.73
CA ASP A 61 -8.14 17.99 -2.63
C ASP A 61 -7.79 19.49 -2.57
N THR A 62 -6.52 19.86 -2.83
CA THR A 62 -6.06 21.25 -2.87
C THR A 62 -6.62 22.01 -4.08
N GLU A 63 -6.65 21.38 -5.25
CA GLU A 63 -7.24 21.96 -6.47
C GLU A 63 -8.75 22.19 -6.30
N GLN A 64 -9.45 21.24 -5.68
CA GLN A 64 -10.87 21.37 -5.36
C GLN A 64 -11.11 22.53 -4.40
N LEU A 65 -10.30 22.66 -3.34
CA LEU A 65 -10.38 23.79 -2.41
C LEU A 65 -10.16 25.14 -3.12
N LEU A 66 -9.16 25.23 -4.00
CA LEU A 66 -8.90 26.44 -4.78
C LEU A 66 -10.07 26.78 -5.70
N SER A 67 -10.64 25.79 -6.38
CA SER A 67 -11.79 26.01 -7.27
C SER A 67 -13.04 26.46 -6.50
N GLY A 68 -13.35 25.85 -5.35
CA GLY A 68 -14.48 26.24 -4.50
C GLY A 68 -14.29 27.61 -3.83
N ALA A 69 -13.05 28.02 -3.53
CA ALA A 69 -12.73 29.34 -3.00
C ALA A 69 -12.81 30.47 -4.03
N VAL A 70 -12.85 30.16 -5.32
CA VAL A 70 -12.96 31.15 -6.42
C VAL A 70 -14.42 31.38 -6.82
N GLU A 71 -15.35 30.54 -6.36
CA GLU A 71 -16.79 30.65 -6.64
C GLU A 71 -17.60 31.43 -5.57
N GLU A 72 -16.96 31.94 -4.52
CA GLU A 72 -17.51 32.91 -3.55
C GLU A 72 -16.89 34.32 -3.72
#